data_AF-A0A7L3UF99-F1
#
_entry.id   AF-A0A7L3UF99-F1
#
_cell.length_a   1.000
_cell.length_b   1.000
_cell.length_c   1.000
_cell.angle_alpha   90.00
_cell.angle_beta   90.00
_cell.angle_gamma   90.00
#
_symmetry.space_group_name_H-M   'P 1'
#
loop_
_entity.id
_entity.type
_entity.pdbx_description
1 polymer ?
#
loop_
_entity_poly.entity_id
_entity_poly.type
_entity_poly.pdbx_seq_one_letter_code
_entity_poly.pdbx_strand_id
1 'polypeptide(L)'
;VFKRFVEIGRVAFISFGPHAGKLVAIVDVIDQNRALVDGPCSGVRRQAMPFKCMQLTDFVLKFPHSARQKCVRLAWEKENINEKWAATRWAKKIEAREKKAKMTDFDRYKVMKAKKMRNRIIKHEMKKLQRLASKKGKKPEKPEKSEKSEKPEKAQKSAKVQKAQKVQK
;
A
#
# COMPACT_ATOMS: atom_id res chain seq x y z
N VAL A 1 5.76 22.22 -9.11
CA VAL A 1 5.05 22.25 -10.41
C VAL A 1 3.83 21.34 -10.35
N PHE A 2 2.70 21.74 -10.92
CA PHE A 2 1.42 21.02 -10.87
C PHE A 2 1.42 19.74 -11.73
N LYS A 3 0.79 18.66 -11.23
CA LYS A 3 0.73 17.34 -11.91
C LYS A 3 -0.69 16.89 -12.26
N ARG A 4 -1.70 17.41 -11.56
CA ARG A 4 -3.12 17.08 -11.76
C ARG A 4 -3.84 18.37 -12.10
N PHE A 5 -4.58 18.35 -13.20
CA PHE A 5 -5.27 19.51 -13.74
C PHE A 5 -6.75 19.21 -13.88
N VAL A 6 -7.59 20.22 -13.70
CA VAL A 6 -9.00 20.10 -14.08
C VAL A 6 -9.05 20.03 -15.60
N GLU A 7 -9.47 18.89 -16.12
CA GLU A 7 -9.59 18.66 -17.56
C GLU A 7 -10.72 17.67 -17.83
N ILE A 8 -11.18 17.66 -19.07
CA ILE A 8 -12.28 16.82 -19.52
C ILE A 8 -11.83 15.36 -19.50
N GLY A 9 -12.66 14.53 -18.88
CA GLY A 9 -12.39 13.11 -18.67
C GLY A 9 -11.56 12.79 -17.44
N ARG A 10 -11.02 13.77 -16.71
CA ARG A 10 -10.31 13.47 -15.46
C ARG A 10 -11.25 12.90 -14.42
N VAL A 11 -10.81 11.81 -13.80
CA VAL A 11 -11.53 11.17 -12.69
C VAL A 11 -11.20 11.88 -11.38
N ALA A 12 -12.23 12.20 -10.62
CA ALA A 12 -12.14 12.80 -9.30
C ALA A 12 -12.84 11.93 -8.26
N PHE A 13 -12.30 11.92 -7.05
CA PHE A 13 -12.88 11.29 -5.87
C PHE A 13 -13.66 12.33 -5.07
N ILE A 14 -14.92 12.04 -4.74
CA ILE A 14 -15.77 12.94 -3.96
C ILE A 14 -15.43 12.76 -2.48
N SER A 15 -14.91 13.82 -1.85
CA SER A 15 -14.47 13.77 -0.46
C SER A 15 -15.63 13.96 0.53
N PHE A 16 -16.60 14.83 0.23
CA PHE A 16 -17.72 15.14 1.11
C PHE A 16 -18.97 15.52 0.30
N GLY A 17 -20.13 15.53 0.96
CA GLY A 17 -21.43 15.79 0.32
C GLY A 17 -22.25 14.52 0.09
N PRO A 18 -23.36 14.60 -0.67
CA PRO A 18 -24.33 13.50 -0.81
C PRO A 18 -23.77 12.27 -1.54
N HIS A 19 -22.66 12.41 -2.24
CA HIS A 19 -21.99 11.33 -2.97
C HIS A 19 -20.56 11.06 -2.45
N ALA A 20 -20.29 11.39 -1.19
CA ALA A 20 -18.99 11.14 -0.57
C ALA A 20 -18.55 9.68 -0.74
N GLY A 21 -17.26 9.48 -1.03
CA GLY A 21 -16.69 8.16 -1.24
C GLY A 21 -16.80 7.61 -2.67
N LYS A 22 -17.51 8.31 -3.56
CA LYS A 22 -17.69 7.87 -4.95
C LYS A 22 -16.69 8.52 -5.91
N LEU A 23 -16.47 7.87 -7.05
CA LEU A 23 -15.68 8.39 -8.16
C LEU A 23 -16.60 9.03 -9.22
N VAL A 24 -16.12 10.09 -9.86
CA VAL A 24 -16.80 10.75 -10.99
C VAL A 24 -15.79 11.14 -12.05
N ALA A 25 -16.24 11.31 -13.29
CA ALA A 25 -15.47 11.95 -14.34
C ALA A 25 -15.98 13.38 -14.55
N ILE A 26 -15.05 14.32 -14.76
CA ILE A 26 -15.37 15.68 -15.20
C ILE A 26 -15.75 15.61 -16.68
N VAL A 27 -16.96 16.03 -17.01
CA VAL A 27 -17.48 16.05 -18.39
C VAL A 27 -17.32 17.44 -19.01
N ASP A 28 -17.51 18.46 -18.18
CA ASP A 28 -17.38 19.86 -18.56
C ASP A 28 -17.00 20.73 -17.36
N VAL A 29 -16.45 21.91 -17.63
CA VAL A 29 -16.23 22.99 -16.67
C VAL A 29 -17.31 24.05 -16.90
N ILE A 30 -18.19 24.23 -15.92
CA ILE A 30 -19.29 25.19 -16.01
C ILE A 30 -18.77 26.60 -15.73
N ASP A 31 -18.06 26.74 -14.61
CA ASP A 31 -17.47 27.98 -14.15
C ASP A 31 -16.19 27.68 -13.35
N GLN A 32 -15.53 28.70 -12.83
CA GLN A 32 -14.29 28.55 -12.06
C GLN A 32 -14.44 27.64 -10.82
N ASN A 33 -15.65 27.51 -10.28
CA ASN A 33 -15.91 26.83 -9.02
C ASN A 33 -16.63 25.49 -9.20
N ARG A 34 -17.21 25.21 -10.38
CA ARG A 34 -18.09 24.05 -10.64
C ARG A 34 -17.76 23.38 -11.97
N ALA A 35 -17.87 22.05 -11.96
CA ALA A 35 -17.84 21.21 -13.15
C ALA A 35 -19.14 20.43 -13.31
N LEU A 36 -19.47 20.12 -14.56
CA LEU A 36 -20.44 19.08 -14.86
C LEU A 36 -19.74 17.72 -14.69
N VAL A 37 -20.28 16.88 -13.82
CA VAL A 37 -19.69 15.57 -13.51
C VAL A 37 -20.66 14.46 -13.82
N ASP A 38 -20.13 13.28 -14.12
CA ASP A 38 -20.91 12.06 -14.36
C ASP A 38 -20.19 10.85 -13.78
N GLY A 39 -20.91 9.97 -13.09
CA GLY A 39 -20.39 8.75 -12.48
C GLY A 39 -21.29 7.56 -12.82
N PRO A 40 -21.34 7.13 -14.09
CA PRO A 40 -22.29 6.11 -14.53
C PRO A 40 -22.10 4.77 -13.84
N CYS A 41 -20.85 4.37 -13.55
CA CYS A 41 -20.50 3.10 -12.91
C CYS A 41 -20.43 3.20 -11.37
N SER A 42 -20.45 4.40 -10.80
CA SER A 42 -20.39 4.67 -9.35
C SER A 42 -21.75 5.06 -8.76
N GLY A 43 -22.79 5.16 -9.60
CA GLY A 43 -24.13 5.55 -9.19
C GLY A 43 -24.23 7.03 -8.82
N VAL A 44 -23.48 7.90 -9.49
CA VAL A 44 -23.63 9.36 -9.42
C VAL A 44 -24.25 9.81 -10.74
N ARG A 45 -25.47 10.37 -10.68
CA ARG A 45 -26.14 10.91 -11.87
C ARG A 45 -25.42 12.17 -12.33
N ARG A 46 -25.58 12.51 -13.61
CA ARG A 46 -25.01 13.71 -14.19
C ARG A 46 -25.55 14.96 -13.48
N GLN A 47 -24.67 15.76 -12.93
CA GLN A 47 -25.03 16.97 -12.19
C GLN A 47 -23.87 17.98 -12.13
N ALA A 48 -24.19 19.22 -11.79
CA ALA A 48 -23.16 20.22 -11.46
C ALA A 48 -22.57 19.93 -10.08
N MET A 49 -21.25 20.00 -9.94
CA MET A 49 -20.55 19.75 -8.69
C MET A 49 -19.41 20.73 -8.46
N PRO A 50 -19.29 21.32 -7.26
CA PRO A 50 -18.18 22.22 -6.93
C PRO A 50 -16.82 21.52 -6.92
N PHE A 51 -15.76 22.19 -7.35
CA PHE A 51 -14.40 21.65 -7.26
C PHE A 51 -13.95 21.42 -5.82
N LYS A 52 -14.48 22.18 -4.86
CA LYS A 52 -14.13 22.07 -3.43
C LYS A 52 -14.45 20.69 -2.83
N CYS A 53 -15.49 20.00 -3.30
CA CYS A 53 -15.89 18.71 -2.76
C CYS A 53 -15.23 17.50 -3.43
N MET A 54 -14.45 17.72 -4.50
CA MET A 54 -13.79 16.66 -5.24
C MET A 54 -12.27 16.78 -5.19
N GLN A 55 -11.59 15.64 -5.20
CA GLN A 55 -10.14 15.53 -5.20
C GLN A 55 -9.71 14.83 -6.47
N LEU A 56 -8.90 15.51 -7.29
CA LEU A 56 -8.45 14.96 -8.56
C LEU A 56 -7.59 13.72 -8.36
N THR A 57 -7.86 12.68 -9.15
CA THR A 57 -7.03 11.46 -9.21
C THR A 57 -6.08 11.53 -10.40
N ASP A 58 -5.23 10.51 -10.56
CA ASP A 58 -4.28 10.42 -11.68
C ASP A 58 -4.93 9.88 -12.98
N PHE A 59 -6.16 9.36 -12.90
CA PHE A 59 -6.84 8.74 -14.04
C PHE A 59 -7.52 9.79 -14.92
N VAL A 60 -7.39 9.61 -16.24
CA VAL A 60 -7.99 10.48 -17.26
C VAL A 60 -8.60 9.61 -18.34
N LEU A 61 -9.92 9.70 -18.48
CA LEU A 61 -10.68 9.04 -19.53
C LEU A 61 -10.67 9.89 -20.80
N LYS A 62 -10.63 9.25 -21.97
CA LYS A 62 -10.68 9.96 -23.25
C LYS A 62 -12.09 9.95 -23.84
N PHE A 63 -12.76 11.11 -23.83
CA PHE A 63 -14.04 11.34 -24.51
C PHE A 63 -14.21 12.85 -24.81
N PRO A 64 -15.05 13.24 -25.80
CA PRO A 64 -15.22 14.64 -26.16
C PRO A 64 -15.94 15.43 -25.05
N HIS A 65 -15.67 16.73 -25.03
CA HIS A 65 -16.41 17.68 -24.19
C HIS A 65 -17.94 17.50 -24.36
N SER A 66 -18.70 17.57 -23.27
CA SER A 66 -20.17 17.43 -23.26
C SER A 66 -20.72 16.07 -23.78
N ALA A 67 -19.89 15.02 -23.80
CA ALA A 67 -20.32 13.69 -24.21
C ALA A 67 -21.55 13.18 -23.43
N ARG A 68 -22.40 12.38 -24.09
CA ARG A 68 -23.55 11.71 -23.44
C ARG A 68 -23.08 10.63 -22.46
N GLN A 69 -23.93 10.30 -21.48
CA GLN A 69 -23.59 9.35 -20.42
C GLN A 69 -23.17 7.97 -20.95
N LYS A 70 -23.75 7.53 -22.09
CA LYS A 70 -23.36 6.27 -22.76
C LYS A 70 -21.87 6.26 -23.13
N CYS A 71 -21.36 7.35 -23.71
CA CYS A 71 -19.95 7.47 -24.09
C CYS A 71 -19.03 7.45 -22.88
N VAL A 72 -19.41 8.17 -21.80
CA VAL A 72 -18.64 8.20 -20.54
C VAL A 72 -18.59 6.81 -19.91
N ARG A 73 -19.71 6.08 -19.90
CA ARG A 73 -19.78 4.70 -19.40
C ARG A 73 -18.86 3.76 -20.17
N LEU A 74 -18.92 3.79 -21.50
CA LEU A 74 -18.07 2.97 -22.37
C LEU A 74 -16.58 3.26 -22.14
N ALA A 75 -16.20 4.55 -22.00
CA ALA A 75 -14.82 4.92 -21.68
C ALA A 75 -14.39 4.43 -20.29
N TRP A 76 -15.28 4.54 -19.29
CA TRP A 76 -15.03 4.10 -17.92
C TRP A 76 -14.78 2.59 -17.81
N GLU A 77 -15.62 1.81 -18.50
CA GLU A 77 -15.53 0.35 -18.56
C GLU A 77 -14.31 -0.08 -19.38
N LYS A 78 -14.07 0.54 -20.55
CA LYS A 78 -12.88 0.25 -21.38
C LYS A 78 -11.57 0.42 -20.62
N GLU A 79 -11.49 1.40 -19.73
CA GLU A 79 -10.28 1.63 -18.93
C GLU A 79 -10.27 0.90 -17.58
N ASN A 80 -11.32 0.16 -17.21
CA ASN A 80 -11.44 -0.56 -15.94
C ASN A 80 -11.08 0.29 -14.71
N ILE A 81 -11.60 1.51 -14.65
CA ILE A 81 -11.23 2.49 -13.62
C ILE A 81 -11.54 1.99 -12.20
N ASN A 82 -12.62 1.24 -12.00
CA ASN A 82 -12.98 0.73 -10.67
C ASN A 82 -11.92 -0.23 -10.11
N GLU A 83 -11.41 -1.13 -10.95
CA GLU A 83 -10.36 -2.09 -10.56
C GLU A 83 -9.04 -1.37 -10.31
N LYS A 84 -8.66 -0.47 -11.23
CA LYS A 84 -7.46 0.37 -11.08
C LYS A 84 -7.51 1.19 -9.80
N TRP A 85 -8.66 1.81 -9.50
CA TRP A 85 -8.88 2.56 -8.26
C TRP A 85 -8.72 1.66 -7.04
N ALA A 86 -9.40 0.51 -6.99
CA ALA A 86 -9.33 -0.44 -5.88
C ALA A 86 -7.89 -0.94 -5.64
N ALA A 87 -7.09 -1.10 -6.70
CA ALA A 87 -5.69 -1.48 -6.59
C ALA A 87 -4.80 -0.39 -5.97
N THR A 88 -5.19 0.89 -6.07
CA THR A 88 -4.38 2.01 -5.56
C THR A 88 -4.16 1.95 -4.05
N ARG A 89 -3.01 2.46 -3.61
CA ARG A 89 -2.75 2.67 -2.17
C ARG A 89 -3.74 3.63 -1.52
N TRP A 90 -4.37 4.52 -2.30
CA TRP A 90 -5.35 5.45 -1.79
C TRP A 90 -6.65 4.72 -1.43
N ALA A 91 -7.23 3.96 -2.36
CA ALA A 91 -8.43 3.18 -2.09
C ALA A 91 -8.21 2.18 -0.94
N LYS A 92 -7.09 1.45 -0.95
CA LYS A 92 -6.73 0.52 0.14
C LYS A 92 -6.65 1.20 1.51
N LYS A 93 -6.20 2.47 1.57
CA LYS A 93 -6.18 3.24 2.83
C LYS A 93 -7.58 3.65 3.28
N ILE A 94 -8.48 3.96 2.35
CA ILE A 94 -9.88 4.25 2.67
C ILE A 94 -10.55 2.99 3.21
N GLU A 95 -10.40 1.87 2.52
CA GLU A 95 -10.94 0.57 2.92
C GLU A 95 -10.40 0.13 4.30
N ALA A 96 -9.09 0.28 4.54
CA ALA A 96 -8.50 -0.04 5.84
C ALA A 96 -9.05 0.84 6.97
N ARG A 97 -9.37 2.11 6.69
CA ARG A 97 -10.00 3.02 7.66
C ARG A 97 -11.42 2.55 7.98
N GLU A 98 -12.20 2.17 6.97
CA GLU A 98 -13.56 1.65 7.16
C GLU A 98 -13.57 0.33 7.94
N LYS A 99 -12.68 -0.61 7.60
CA LYS A 99 -12.53 -1.87 8.35
C LYS A 99 -12.14 -1.63 9.80
N LYS A 100 -11.27 -0.66 10.07
CA LYS A 100 -10.91 -0.27 11.44
C LYS A 100 -12.09 0.34 12.20
N ALA A 101 -12.91 1.16 11.53
CA ALA A 101 -14.10 1.76 12.13
C ALA A 101 -15.17 0.71 12.48
N LYS A 102 -15.32 -0.33 11.63
CA LYS A 102 -16.28 -1.43 11.80
C LYS A 102 -15.79 -2.56 12.74
N MET A 103 -14.60 -2.43 13.34
CA MET A 103 -13.96 -3.51 14.11
C MET A 103 -14.68 -3.77 15.43
N THR A 104 -15.04 -5.03 15.67
CA THR A 104 -15.71 -5.47 16.91
C THR A 104 -14.73 -5.49 18.10
N ASP A 105 -15.25 -5.56 19.32
CA ASP A 105 -14.41 -5.63 20.53
C ASP A 105 -13.50 -6.87 20.56
N PHE A 106 -14.05 -8.03 20.18
CA PHE A 106 -13.27 -9.27 20.08
C PHE A 106 -12.16 -9.17 19.04
N ASP A 107 -12.41 -8.52 17.91
CA ASP A 107 -11.37 -8.25 16.90
C ASP A 107 -10.28 -7.31 17.42
N ARG A 108 -10.65 -6.28 18.22
CA ARG A 108 -9.68 -5.41 18.88
C ARG A 108 -8.77 -6.19 19.83
N TYR A 109 -9.31 -7.14 20.60
CA TYR A 109 -8.50 -8.02 21.45
C TYR A 109 -7.50 -8.86 20.65
N LYS A 110 -7.96 -9.53 19.57
CA LYS A 110 -7.09 -10.30 18.67
C LYS A 110 -5.97 -9.44 18.07
N VAL A 111 -6.32 -8.26 17.55
CA VAL A 111 -5.35 -7.30 16.99
C VAL A 111 -4.34 -6.87 18.05
N MET A 112 -4.77 -6.61 19.28
CA MET A 112 -3.88 -6.22 20.38
C MET A 112 -2.84 -7.31 20.69
N LYS A 113 -3.27 -8.57 20.84
CA LYS A 113 -2.37 -9.69 21.12
C LYS A 113 -1.37 -9.93 19.98
N ALA A 114 -1.85 -9.96 18.74
CA ALA A 114 -1.00 -10.12 17.56
C ALA A 114 0.02 -8.97 17.43
N LYS A 115 -0.42 -7.72 17.65
CA LYS A 115 0.45 -6.53 17.60
C LYS A 115 1.51 -6.55 18.70
N LYS A 116 1.17 -7.01 19.92
CA LYS A 116 2.13 -7.14 21.04
C LYS A 116 3.27 -8.10 20.68
N MET A 117 2.96 -9.27 20.11
CA MET A 117 3.98 -10.25 19.69
C MET A 117 4.84 -9.72 18.54
N ARG A 118 4.20 -9.15 17.49
CA ARG A 118 4.91 -8.53 16.37
C ARG A 118 5.91 -7.46 16.83
N ASN A 119 5.48 -6.57 17.71
CA ASN A 119 6.34 -5.50 18.22
C ASN A 119 7.51 -6.02 19.06
N ARG A 120 7.31 -7.11 19.81
CA ARG A 120 8.40 -7.75 20.57
C ARG A 120 9.50 -8.27 19.64
N ILE A 121 9.12 -8.97 18.57
CA ILE A 121 10.06 -9.50 17.56
C ILE A 121 10.81 -8.35 16.89
N ILE A 122 10.09 -7.32 16.41
CA ILE A 122 10.70 -6.16 15.76
C ILE A 122 11.68 -5.45 16.71
N LYS A 123 11.31 -5.26 17.99
CA LYS A 123 12.16 -4.60 18.98
C LYS A 123 13.46 -5.37 19.22
N HIS A 124 13.37 -6.70 19.31
CA HIS A 124 14.54 -7.55 19.50
C HIS A 124 15.49 -7.47 18.30
N GLU A 125 14.95 -7.55 17.08
CA GLU A 125 15.74 -7.49 15.85
C GLU A 125 16.36 -6.09 15.64
N MET A 126 15.59 -5.03 15.89
CA MET A 126 16.12 -3.65 15.89
C MET A 126 17.30 -3.49 16.85
N LYS A 127 17.21 -4.05 18.07
CA LYS A 127 18.30 -3.97 19.05
C LYS A 127 19.55 -4.70 18.58
N LYS A 128 19.41 -5.84 17.88
CA LYS A 128 20.54 -6.54 17.24
C LYS A 128 21.17 -5.69 16.14
N LEU A 129 20.35 -5.15 15.22
CA LEU A 129 20.83 -4.30 14.13
C LEU A 129 21.54 -3.05 14.65
N GLN A 130 21.02 -2.40 15.69
CA GLN A 130 21.68 -1.25 16.34
C GLN A 130 23.02 -1.62 16.96
N ARG A 131 23.13 -2.78 17.63
CA ARG A 131 24.40 -3.27 18.18
C ARG A 131 25.44 -3.54 17.08
N LEU A 132 25.01 -4.13 15.96
CA LEU A 132 25.88 -4.38 14.80
C LEU A 132 26.32 -3.07 14.13
N ALA A 133 25.41 -2.11 13.95
CA ALA A 133 25.73 -0.80 13.42
C ALA A 133 26.70 -0.02 14.33
N SER A 134 26.51 -0.08 15.65
CA SER A 134 27.38 0.57 16.63
C SER A 134 28.78 -0.04 16.66
N LYS A 135 28.90 -1.36 16.45
CA LYS A 135 30.21 -2.04 16.31
C LYS A 135 30.93 -1.64 15.02
N LYS A 136 30.20 -1.36 13.94
CA LYS A 136 30.77 -0.96 12.64
C LYS A 136 31.31 0.49 12.66
N GLY A 137 30.79 1.35 13.55
CA GLY A 137 31.26 2.71 13.76
C GLY A 137 32.45 2.85 14.74
N LYS A 138 32.73 1.85 15.57
CA LYS A 138 33.97 1.78 16.37
C LYS A 138 35.10 1.22 15.49
N LYS A 139 36.02 2.07 15.05
CA LYS A 139 37.31 1.67 14.46
C LYS A 139 38.01 0.71 15.44
N PRO A 140 38.57 -0.44 15.01
CA PRO A 140 39.30 -1.31 15.92
C PRO A 140 40.61 -0.64 16.34
N GLU A 141 40.76 -0.34 17.63
CA GLU A 141 42.08 -0.10 18.23
C GLU A 141 42.88 -1.41 18.13
N LYS A 142 44.11 -1.30 17.61
CA LYS A 142 45.07 -2.41 17.48
C LYS A 142 45.42 -2.96 18.87
N PRO A 143 45.42 -4.29 19.08
CA PRO A 143 46.24 -4.90 20.12
C PRO A 143 47.63 -5.26 19.57
N GLU A 144 48.67 -4.83 20.26
CA GLU A 144 50.07 -5.19 20.03
C GLU A 144 50.37 -6.68 20.32
N LYS A 145 51.45 -7.15 19.68
CA LYS A 145 51.97 -8.53 19.65
C LYS A 145 52.36 -9.09 21.02
N SER A 146 52.19 -10.40 21.19
CA SER A 146 53.19 -11.27 21.85
C SER A 146 53.11 -12.72 21.31
N GLU A 147 54.19 -13.20 20.71
CA GLU A 147 54.42 -14.57 20.23
C GLU A 147 54.89 -15.52 21.35
N LYS A 148 54.47 -16.81 21.29
CA LYS A 148 55.26 -18.07 21.37
C LYS A 148 54.34 -19.30 21.59
N SER A 149 54.16 -20.18 20.58
CA SER A 149 54.76 -21.53 20.36
C SER A 149 54.32 -22.60 21.38
N GLU A 150 53.63 -23.70 21.03
CA GLU A 150 54.19 -24.94 20.41
C GLU A 150 53.14 -25.86 19.71
N LYS A 151 53.66 -26.92 19.06
CA LYS A 151 53.24 -27.68 17.86
C LYS A 151 52.13 -28.78 17.99
N PRO A 152 51.69 -29.40 16.86
CA PRO A 152 50.45 -30.19 16.72
C PRO A 152 50.63 -31.72 16.72
N GLU A 153 49.57 -32.48 17.06
CA GLU A 153 49.50 -33.93 16.89
C GLU A 153 48.23 -34.39 16.15
N LYS A 154 48.37 -35.47 15.37
CA LYS A 154 47.57 -35.93 14.22
C LYS A 154 46.39 -36.86 14.57
N ALA A 155 45.38 -36.83 13.67
CA ALA A 155 44.51 -37.93 13.19
C ALA A 155 43.60 -38.66 14.20
N GLN A 156 42.31 -38.87 13.93
CA GLN A 156 41.82 -39.86 12.96
C GLN A 156 40.37 -39.60 12.51
N LYS A 157 40.09 -40.05 11.28
CA LYS A 157 38.82 -40.08 10.57
C LYS A 157 37.87 -41.13 11.15
N SER A 158 36.56 -40.88 11.13
CA SER A 158 35.58 -41.90 10.74
C SER A 158 34.29 -41.26 10.19
N ALA A 159 34.04 -41.54 8.91
CA ALA A 159 32.76 -41.34 8.24
C ALA A 159 32.06 -42.71 8.13
N LYS A 160 30.73 -42.68 7.99
CA LYS A 160 29.78 -43.77 7.66
C LYS A 160 29.29 -44.69 8.79
N VAL A 161 28.05 -44.44 9.22
CA VAL A 161 26.95 -45.43 9.36
C VAL A 161 25.65 -44.70 8.94
N GLN A 162 25.23 -44.78 7.66
CA GLN A 162 24.07 -45.56 7.17
C GLN A 162 22.81 -45.38 8.06
N LYS A 163 21.80 -44.57 7.69
CA LYS A 163 20.75 -44.84 6.67
C LYS A 163 20.11 -46.22 6.80
N ALA A 164 19.26 -46.43 7.82
CA ALA A 164 18.18 -47.41 7.79
C ALA A 164 17.23 -47.17 8.98
N GLN A 165 16.02 -46.66 8.71
CA GLN A 165 14.76 -47.13 9.30
C GLN A 165 13.61 -46.28 8.74
N LYS A 166 13.13 -46.73 7.59
CA LYS A 166 11.79 -46.49 7.08
C LYS A 166 11.11 -47.86 7.15
N VAL A 167 10.24 -48.06 8.14
CA VAL A 167 9.36 -49.23 8.31
C VAL A 167 8.08 -48.67 8.96
N GLN A 168 7.06 -48.35 8.17
CA GLN A 168 5.86 -49.18 7.90
C GLN A 168 4.96 -49.39 9.13
N LYS A 169 3.86 -48.66 9.19
CA LYS A 169 2.50 -49.18 8.98
C LYS A 169 1.61 -48.06 8.46
#